data_AF-A0A3D8SE22-F1
#
_entry.id   AF-A0A3D8SE22-F1
#
_cell.length_a   1.000
_cell.length_b   1.000
_cell.length_c   1.000
_cell.angle_alpha   90.00
_cell.angle_beta   90.00
_cell.angle_gamma   90.00
#
_symmetry.space_group_name_H-M   'P 1'
#
loop_
_entity.id
_entity.type
_entity.pdbx_description
1 polymer ?
#
loop_
_entity_poly.entity_id
_entity_poly.type
_entity_poly.pdbx_seq_one_letter_code
_entity_poly.pdbx_strand_id
1 'polypeptide(L)'
;MAEAFGIVAGAAGLAAAFEPCVQCFLYIQLARNFGKDFATCQIKLDVLRVRLTRWGLAVGLGENPNPQAPAPVPQITATEKELAVLKEVLQSLRDDLEEARRKSDKLKGRLPESTAQEIGDPDAELSERPRRIHQALAKVFSRRDKCRPTLLDKASWALYRKGDFENLIDDITTHMGNLESVFPAMETAVLQQALVQTSRQELSPIEDREDLKLLSSMAGTSDIALVQAVNDILKSKGDTWRNIDVNTTNSFNHLGHNFGSGETWSGASTWERINISGSGGKNHLGHNINISGLD
;
A
#
# COMPACT_ATOMS: atom_id res chain seq x y z
N MET A 1 -8.06 18.38 26.52
CA MET A 1 -6.77 17.75 26.85
C MET A 1 -6.13 17.39 25.53
N ALA A 2 -4.96 17.95 25.21
CA ALA A 2 -4.21 17.56 24.02
C ALA A 2 -3.44 16.28 24.38
N GLU A 3 -3.89 15.14 23.87
CA GLU A 3 -3.12 13.91 23.96
C GLU A 3 -1.91 14.06 23.02
N ALA A 4 -0.71 13.97 23.59
CA ALA A 4 0.52 13.99 22.81
C ALA A 4 0.67 12.63 22.13
N PHE A 5 0.63 12.62 20.81
CA PHE A 5 0.78 11.43 19.98
C PHE A 5 2.15 11.42 19.33
N GLY A 6 2.84 10.27 19.40
CA GLY A 6 4.19 10.07 18.84
C GLY A 6 5.24 9.75 19.88
N ILE A 7 6.44 9.41 19.42
CA ILE A 7 7.59 9.10 20.29
C ILE A 7 7.87 10.30 21.21
N VAL A 8 7.59 10.16 22.52
CA VAL A 8 7.49 11.28 23.47
C VAL A 8 8.86 11.91 23.84
N ALA A 9 9.98 11.29 23.47
CA ALA A 9 11.33 11.83 23.67
C ALA A 9 12.15 11.81 22.36
N GLY A 10 12.87 12.88 22.03
CA GLY A 10 13.80 12.89 20.88
C GLY A 10 13.17 12.92 19.47
N ALA A 11 11.85 13.06 19.36
CA ALA A 11 11.12 13.10 18.09
C ALA A 11 11.65 14.16 17.10
N ALA A 12 12.10 15.33 17.58
CA ALA A 12 12.65 16.37 16.70
C ALA A 12 13.88 15.90 15.92
N GLY A 13 14.80 15.18 16.58
CA GLY A 13 16.00 14.65 15.93
C GLY A 13 15.67 13.49 14.98
N LEU A 14 14.67 12.68 15.30
CA LEU A 14 14.22 11.60 14.42
C LEU A 14 13.47 12.16 13.20
N ALA A 15 12.62 13.17 13.38
CA ALA A 15 11.93 13.87 12.30
C ALA A 15 12.91 14.54 11.33
N ALA A 16 13.99 15.14 11.85
CA ALA A 16 15.04 15.74 11.03
C ALA A 16 15.81 14.71 10.18
N ALA A 17 15.92 13.45 10.64
CA ALA A 17 16.51 12.36 9.86
C ALA A 17 15.50 11.74 8.87
N PHE A 18 14.21 11.73 9.22
CA PHE A 18 13.14 11.14 8.41
C PHE A 18 12.76 12.00 7.19
N GLU A 19 12.63 13.31 7.37
CA GLU A 19 12.17 14.23 6.32
C GLU A 19 13.01 14.13 5.02
N PRO A 20 14.36 14.14 5.07
CA PRO A 20 15.17 13.98 3.86
C PRO A 20 14.95 12.65 3.15
N CYS A 21 14.65 11.57 3.87
CA CYS A 21 14.37 10.26 3.27
C CYS A 21 13.10 10.31 2.42
N VAL A 22 12.03 10.90 2.98
CA VAL A 22 10.76 11.10 2.26
C VAL A 22 10.98 11.98 1.04
N GLN A 23 11.69 13.10 1.20
CA GLN A 23 11.99 14.03 0.11
C GLN A 23 12.80 13.36 -1.00
N CYS A 24 13.89 12.65 -0.70
CA CYS A 24 14.66 11.95 -1.73
C CYS A 24 13.82 10.94 -2.51
N PHE A 25 12.86 10.29 -1.84
CA PHE A 25 11.96 9.31 -2.44
C PHE A 25 10.88 9.93 -3.36
N LEU A 26 10.49 11.19 -3.10
CA LEU A 26 9.59 11.97 -3.97
C LEU A 26 10.12 12.10 -5.39
N TYR A 27 11.43 12.32 -5.49
CA TYR A 27 12.06 12.80 -6.71
C TYR A 27 12.49 11.66 -7.65
N ILE A 28 12.25 10.40 -7.27
CA ILE A 28 12.56 9.24 -8.10
C ILE A 28 11.55 9.12 -9.25
N GLN A 29 12.04 9.07 -10.48
CA GLN A 29 11.26 8.79 -11.68
C GLN A 29 11.82 7.54 -12.38
N LEU A 30 11.02 6.94 -13.26
CA LEU A 30 11.46 5.79 -14.07
C LEU A 30 11.61 6.23 -15.52
N ALA A 31 12.65 5.76 -16.20
CA ALA A 31 12.77 5.95 -17.62
C ALA A 31 11.75 5.08 -18.40
N ARG A 32 11.31 5.53 -19.58
CA ARG A 32 10.38 4.82 -20.47
C ARG A 32 10.92 3.48 -20.95
N ASN A 33 12.25 3.35 -21.00
CA ASN A 33 12.93 2.13 -21.43
C ASN A 33 12.68 0.90 -20.53
N PHE A 34 11.98 1.03 -19.41
CA PHE A 34 11.46 -0.09 -18.62
C PHE A 34 10.41 -0.91 -19.39
N GLY A 35 9.77 -0.32 -20.41
CA GLY A 35 8.86 -1.02 -21.32
C GLY A 35 7.77 -1.82 -20.58
N LYS A 36 7.71 -3.13 -20.81
CA LYS A 36 6.70 -4.01 -20.20
C LYS A 36 6.75 -4.05 -18.66
N ASP A 37 7.90 -3.74 -18.07
CA ASP A 37 8.08 -3.76 -16.61
C ASP A 37 7.71 -2.41 -15.96
N PHE A 38 7.49 -1.36 -16.76
CA PHE A 38 7.23 0.00 -16.27
C PHE A 38 6.07 0.03 -15.27
N ALA A 39 4.95 -0.64 -15.59
CA ALA A 39 3.80 -0.66 -14.70
C ALA A 39 4.10 -1.27 -13.33
N THR A 40 4.74 -2.44 -13.30
CA THR A 40 5.08 -3.10 -12.04
C THR A 40 6.09 -2.29 -11.24
N CYS A 41 7.12 -1.73 -11.89
CA CYS A 41 8.13 -0.91 -11.23
C CYS A 41 7.52 0.38 -10.67
N GLN A 42 6.66 1.06 -11.43
CA GLN A 42 6.01 2.28 -10.99
C GLN A 42 5.12 2.03 -9.77
N ILE A 43 4.27 1.00 -9.80
CA ILE A 43 3.40 0.67 -8.66
C ILE A 43 4.20 0.25 -7.43
N LYS A 44 5.29 -0.51 -7.59
CA LYS A 44 6.19 -0.83 -6.46
C LYS A 44 6.81 0.42 -5.82
N LEU A 45 7.22 1.38 -6.65
CA LEU A 45 7.74 2.67 -6.16
C LEU A 45 6.67 3.42 -5.36
N ASP A 46 5.44 3.49 -5.87
CA ASP A 46 4.33 4.17 -5.19
C ASP A 46 3.93 3.47 -3.90
N VAL A 47 3.93 2.14 -3.87
CA VAL A 47 3.69 1.34 -2.65
C VAL A 47 4.72 1.68 -1.57
N LEU A 48 6.02 1.70 -1.91
CA LEU A 48 7.04 2.05 -0.93
C LEU A 48 6.94 3.51 -0.45
N ARG A 49 6.48 4.43 -1.31
CA ARG A 49 6.28 5.84 -0.94
C ARG A 49 5.23 5.94 0.15
N VAL A 50 4.13 5.24 -0.08
CA VAL A 50 3.04 5.16 0.89
C VAL A 50 3.48 4.43 2.14
N ARG A 51 4.25 3.33 2.05
CA ARG A 51 4.76 2.58 3.22
C ARG A 51 5.64 3.44 4.13
N LEU A 52 6.66 4.11 3.58
CA LEU A 52 7.58 4.96 4.36
C LEU A 52 6.82 6.05 5.12
N THR A 53 5.89 6.70 4.43
CA THR A 53 5.14 7.82 5.01
C THR A 53 4.02 7.34 5.95
N ARG A 54 3.52 6.11 5.77
CA ARG A 54 2.61 5.44 6.72
C ARG A 54 3.33 5.09 8.01
N TRP A 55 4.55 4.57 7.91
CA TRP A 55 5.39 4.33 9.08
C TRP A 55 5.62 5.63 9.85
N GLY A 56 5.99 6.71 9.16
CA GLY A 56 6.14 8.03 9.77
C GLY A 56 4.89 8.50 10.51
N LEU A 57 3.69 8.30 9.95
CA LEU A 57 2.44 8.59 10.66
C LEU A 57 2.25 7.75 11.92
N ALA A 58 2.52 6.44 11.84
CA ALA A 58 2.32 5.51 12.94
C ALA A 58 3.23 5.80 14.15
N VAL A 59 4.43 6.35 13.91
CA VAL A 59 5.36 6.75 14.99
C VAL A 59 5.25 8.25 15.37
N GLY A 60 4.26 8.97 14.83
CA GLY A 60 4.01 10.38 15.12
C GLY A 60 5.00 11.37 14.47
N LEU A 61 5.71 10.95 13.44
CA LEU A 61 6.55 11.82 12.60
C LEU A 61 5.76 12.45 11.45
N GLY A 62 4.59 11.93 11.08
CA GLY A 62 3.72 12.51 10.05
C GLY A 62 2.56 13.30 10.64
N GLU A 63 2.01 14.25 9.86
CA GLU A 63 0.76 14.93 10.23
C GLU A 63 -0.45 14.09 9.83
N ASN A 64 -1.40 13.92 10.74
CA ASN A 64 -2.62 13.15 10.47
C ASN A 64 -3.47 13.89 9.41
N PRO A 65 -3.70 13.29 8.21
CA PRO A 65 -4.44 13.94 7.14
C PRO A 65 -5.93 14.13 7.44
N ASN A 66 -6.45 13.55 8.53
CA ASN A 66 -7.78 13.83 9.04
C ASN A 66 -7.73 14.19 10.54
N PRO A 67 -7.67 15.49 10.89
CA PRO A 67 -7.63 15.95 12.27
C PRO A 67 -8.86 15.54 13.10
N GLN A 68 -9.97 15.18 12.45
CA GLN A 68 -11.22 14.78 13.09
C GLN A 68 -11.37 13.25 13.21
N ALA A 69 -10.54 12.47 12.52
CA ALA A 69 -10.48 11.04 12.77
C ALA A 69 -9.55 10.79 13.95
N PRO A 70 -9.94 9.95 14.93
CA PRO A 70 -8.98 9.38 15.86
C PRO A 70 -8.03 8.54 15.01
N ALA A 71 -6.89 9.09 14.60
CA ALA A 71 -5.81 8.25 14.14
C ALA A 71 -5.49 7.35 15.33
N PRO A 72 -5.54 6.02 15.19
CA PRO A 72 -4.99 5.14 16.20
C PRO A 72 -3.47 5.30 16.06
N VAL A 73 -2.92 6.44 16.49
CA VAL A 73 -1.49 6.60 16.61
C VAL A 73 -1.14 5.85 17.89
N PRO A 74 -0.47 4.69 17.78
CA PRO A 74 -0.04 4.00 18.97
C PRO A 74 0.89 4.91 19.77
N GLN A 75 0.70 4.95 21.09
CA GLN A 75 1.67 5.56 21.99
C GLN A 75 2.90 4.66 22.05
N ILE A 76 3.77 4.75 21.05
CA ILE A 76 5.04 4.03 21.03
C ILE A 76 6.05 4.88 21.79
N THR A 77 6.61 4.32 22.86
CA THR A 77 7.63 5.00 23.66
C THR A 77 8.99 4.41 23.32
N ALA A 78 9.72 5.08 22.43
CA ALA A 78 11.09 4.66 22.13
C ALA A 78 12.07 5.11 23.23
N THR A 79 12.90 4.19 23.68
CA THR A 79 14.08 4.45 24.50
C THR A 79 15.14 5.23 23.71
N GLU A 80 16.11 5.83 24.40
CA GLU A 80 17.23 6.53 23.74
C GLU A 80 18.03 5.61 22.80
N LYS A 81 18.17 4.33 23.17
CA LYS A 81 18.86 3.33 22.36
C LYS A 81 18.09 3.03 21.08
N GLU A 82 16.78 2.82 21.17
CA GLU A 82 15.91 2.59 20.01
C GLU A 82 15.89 3.80 19.09
N LEU A 83 15.83 5.02 19.66
CA LEU A 83 15.96 6.26 18.89
C LEU A 83 17.28 6.37 18.13
N ALA A 84 18.39 5.94 18.74
CA ALA A 84 19.69 5.91 18.07
C ALA A 84 19.70 4.95 16.89
N VAL A 85 19.17 3.73 17.08
CA VAL A 85 19.04 2.72 16.00
C VAL A 85 18.13 3.22 14.88
N LEU A 86 16.97 3.81 15.20
CA LEU A 86 16.08 4.38 14.20
C LEU A 86 16.76 5.46 13.36
N LYS A 87 17.55 6.34 13.98
CA LYS A 87 18.32 7.37 13.27
C LYS A 87 19.39 6.76 12.36
N GLU A 88 20.08 5.72 12.82
CA GLU A 88 21.10 5.03 12.03
C GLU A 88 20.49 4.34 10.79
N VAL A 89 19.33 3.69 10.94
CA VAL A 89 18.60 3.07 9.82
C VAL A 89 18.13 4.13 8.83
N LEU A 90 17.56 5.26 9.30
CA LEU A 90 17.17 6.37 8.43
C LEU A 90 18.37 7.01 7.71
N GLN A 91 19.51 7.12 8.39
CA GLN A 91 20.74 7.60 7.77
C GLN A 91 21.22 6.65 6.67
N SER A 92 21.23 5.34 6.94
CA SER A 92 21.62 4.32 5.96
C SER A 92 20.71 4.35 4.72
N LEU A 93 19.40 4.43 4.94
CA LEU A 93 18.41 4.60 3.87
C LEU A 93 18.68 5.84 3.02
N ARG A 94 19.00 6.97 3.66
CA ARG A 94 19.33 8.20 2.97
C ARG A 94 20.60 8.04 2.12
N ASP A 95 21.64 7.43 2.68
CA ASP A 95 22.91 7.23 1.98
C ASP A 95 22.73 6.35 0.73
N ASP A 96 21.89 5.29 0.82
CA ASP A 96 21.56 4.44 -0.33
C ASP A 96 20.78 5.21 -1.42
N LEU A 97 19.84 6.06 -1.01
CA LEU A 97 19.10 6.95 -1.91
C LEU A 97 20.03 7.96 -2.61
N GLU A 98 20.95 8.57 -1.87
CA GLU A 98 21.93 9.51 -2.42
C GLU A 98 22.91 8.82 -3.38
N GLU A 99 23.37 7.61 -3.05
CA GLU A 99 24.25 6.85 -3.94
C GLU A 99 23.52 6.41 -5.22
N ALA A 100 22.26 5.97 -5.11
CA ALA A 100 21.44 5.65 -6.29
C ALA A 100 21.23 6.88 -7.18
N ARG A 101 20.96 8.04 -6.59
CA ARG A 101 20.87 9.31 -7.32
C ARG A 101 22.18 9.66 -8.02
N ARG A 102 23.31 9.53 -7.33
CA ARG A 102 24.64 9.82 -7.90
C ARG A 102 24.97 8.88 -9.06
N LYS A 103 24.60 7.59 -8.97
CA LYS A 103 24.71 6.62 -10.08
C LYS A 103 23.85 7.03 -11.26
N SER A 104 22.60 7.44 -11.02
CA SER A 104 21.69 7.98 -12.04
C SER A 104 22.29 9.20 -12.74
N ASP A 105 22.78 10.19 -12.00
CA ASP A 105 23.31 11.43 -12.57
C ASP A 105 24.55 11.17 -13.45
N LYS A 106 25.44 10.27 -13.00
CA LYS A 106 26.58 9.81 -13.81
C LYS A 106 26.16 9.09 -15.08
N LEU A 107 25.11 8.28 -15.01
CA LEU A 107 24.58 7.57 -16.16
C LEU A 107 23.92 8.54 -17.15
N LYS A 108 23.11 9.49 -16.65
CA LYS A 108 22.50 10.56 -17.44
C LYS A 108 23.53 11.33 -18.26
N GLY A 109 24.65 11.72 -17.65
CA GLY A 109 25.75 12.41 -18.35
C GLY A 109 26.47 11.59 -19.44
N ARG A 110 26.25 10.27 -19.50
CA ARG A 110 26.82 9.36 -20.50
C ARG A 110 25.82 8.93 -21.58
N LEU A 111 24.52 9.16 -21.35
CA LEU A 111 23.47 8.78 -22.30
C LEU A 111 23.36 9.82 -23.42
N PRO A 112 23.03 9.40 -24.65
CA PRO A 112 22.62 10.34 -25.70
C PRO A 112 21.45 11.21 -25.23
N GLU A 113 21.42 12.46 -25.67
CA GLU A 113 20.39 13.44 -25.25
C GLU A 113 18.96 12.94 -25.51
N SER A 114 18.76 12.14 -26.57
CA SER A 114 17.49 11.47 -26.88
C SER A 114 17.04 10.49 -25.79
N THR A 115 17.95 9.74 -25.18
CA THR A 115 17.63 8.72 -24.15
C THR A 115 17.50 9.35 -22.77
N ALA A 116 18.21 10.46 -22.50
CA ALA A 116 18.08 11.21 -21.26
C ALA A 116 16.74 11.96 -21.14
N GLN A 117 16.05 12.20 -22.26
CA GLN A 117 14.69 12.78 -22.31
C GLN A 117 13.56 11.74 -22.18
N GLU A 118 13.88 10.45 -22.16
CA GLU A 118 12.90 9.36 -22.04
C GLU A 118 12.44 9.13 -20.59
N ILE A 119 12.11 10.18 -19.83
CA ILE A 119 11.46 9.96 -18.54
C ILE A 119 9.99 9.55 -18.80
N GLY A 120 9.56 8.47 -18.17
CA GLY A 120 8.21 7.94 -18.31
C GLY A 120 7.24 8.73 -17.46
N ASP A 121 6.19 9.21 -18.11
CA ASP A 121 5.04 9.80 -17.42
C ASP A 121 4.08 8.65 -17.04
N PRO A 122 3.90 8.35 -15.74
CA PRO A 122 2.98 7.30 -15.32
C PRO A 122 1.56 7.44 -15.87
N ASP A 123 1.04 8.67 -16.02
CA ASP A 123 -0.30 8.88 -16.53
C ASP A 123 -0.41 8.56 -18.02
N ALA A 124 0.66 8.76 -18.79
CA ALA A 124 0.70 8.44 -20.22
C ALA A 124 1.07 6.98 -20.51
N GLU A 125 2.02 6.41 -19.76
CA GLU A 125 2.64 5.11 -20.04
C GLU A 125 1.85 3.93 -19.43
N LEU A 126 1.10 4.14 -18.33
CA LEU A 126 0.32 3.09 -17.69
C LEU A 126 -0.97 2.81 -18.46
N SER A 127 -1.38 1.54 -18.51
CA SER A 127 -2.73 1.16 -18.94
C SER A 127 -3.78 1.51 -17.88
N GLU A 128 -5.06 1.52 -18.26
CA GLU A 128 -6.19 1.98 -17.44
C GLU A 128 -6.16 1.54 -15.97
N ARG A 129 -5.97 0.23 -15.70
CA ARG A 129 -6.04 -0.31 -14.34
C ARG A 129 -4.83 0.09 -13.47
N PRO A 130 -3.57 -0.18 -13.89
CA PRO A 130 -2.39 0.34 -13.18
C PRO A 130 -2.43 1.87 -13.00
N ARG A 131 -2.92 2.63 -13.99
CA ARG A 131 -3.03 4.09 -13.88
C ARG A 131 -3.96 4.53 -12.74
N ARG A 132 -5.14 3.90 -12.60
CA ARG A 132 -6.05 4.17 -11.47
C ARG A 132 -5.40 3.88 -10.12
N ILE A 133 -4.65 2.78 -10.02
CA ILE A 133 -3.92 2.42 -8.79
C ILE A 133 -2.85 3.47 -8.49
N HIS A 134 -2.03 3.83 -9.48
CA HIS A 134 -1.01 4.88 -9.37
C HIS A 134 -1.63 6.19 -8.86
N GLN A 135 -2.71 6.66 -9.49
CA GLN A 135 -3.40 7.90 -9.10
C GLN A 135 -3.99 7.83 -7.69
N ALA A 136 -4.50 6.67 -7.26
CA ALA A 136 -5.01 6.48 -5.91
C ALA A 136 -3.87 6.58 -4.87
N LEU A 137 -2.74 5.91 -5.10
CA LEU A 137 -1.58 5.96 -4.21
C LEU A 137 -0.93 7.36 -4.20
N ALA A 138 -0.83 8.01 -5.37
CA ALA A 138 -0.35 9.38 -5.49
C ALA A 138 -1.21 10.34 -4.66
N LYS A 139 -2.55 10.21 -4.72
CA LYS A 139 -3.48 11.01 -3.89
C LYS A 139 -3.30 10.77 -2.39
N VAL A 140 -3.12 9.52 -1.96
CA VAL A 140 -2.83 9.18 -0.56
C VAL A 140 -1.57 9.91 -0.09
N PHE A 141 -0.55 9.85 -0.93
CA PHE A 141 0.76 10.38 -0.64
C PHE A 141 0.75 11.92 -0.62
N SER A 142 0.14 12.58 -1.61
CA SER A 142 0.05 14.05 -1.68
C SER A 142 -0.75 14.69 -0.53
N ARG A 143 -1.63 13.93 0.15
CA ARG A 143 -2.38 14.42 1.32
C ARG A 143 -1.53 14.56 2.58
N ARG A 144 -0.32 14.02 2.60
CA ARG A 144 0.60 14.09 3.75
C ARG A 144 1.40 15.38 3.63
N ASP A 145 1.26 16.32 4.56
CA ASP A 145 1.81 17.68 4.41
C ASP A 145 3.34 17.73 4.23
N LYS A 146 4.06 16.75 4.80
CA LYS A 146 5.51 16.54 4.61
C LYS A 146 5.90 16.02 3.23
N CYS A 147 4.94 15.53 2.47
CA CYS A 147 5.14 15.01 1.11
C CYS A 147 4.89 16.06 0.04
N ARG A 148 4.54 17.30 0.44
CA ARG A 148 4.43 18.39 -0.52
C ARG A 148 5.84 18.72 -1.02
N PRO A 149 6.07 18.70 -2.35
CA PRO A 149 7.33 19.17 -2.89
C PRO A 149 7.50 20.62 -2.42
N THR A 150 8.58 20.89 -1.71
CA THR A 150 8.98 22.28 -1.49
C THR A 150 9.27 22.86 -2.87
N LEU A 151 8.89 24.13 -3.10
CA LEU A 151 8.93 24.87 -4.39
C LEU A 151 10.30 24.93 -5.09
N LEU A 152 11.28 24.14 -4.67
CA LEU A 152 12.50 23.85 -5.40
C LEU A 152 12.24 22.67 -6.36
N ASP A 153 11.84 23.02 -7.58
CA ASP A 153 11.87 22.24 -8.83
C ASP A 153 13.28 21.71 -9.20
N LYS A 154 14.15 21.45 -8.22
CA LYS A 154 15.55 21.11 -8.44
C LYS A 154 15.85 19.70 -7.94
N ALA A 155 15.76 18.80 -8.92
CA ALA A 155 16.40 17.49 -9.01
C ALA A 155 15.49 16.27 -8.77
N SER A 156 14.34 16.22 -9.45
CA SER A 156 13.85 14.95 -9.95
C SER A 156 14.95 14.21 -10.72
N TRP A 157 15.18 12.96 -10.38
CA TRP A 157 16.18 12.11 -11.00
C TRP A 157 15.52 10.79 -11.42
N ALA A 158 16.08 10.13 -12.43
CA ALA A 158 15.45 8.98 -13.04
C ALA A 158 16.32 7.72 -12.90
N LEU A 159 15.68 6.60 -12.61
CA LEU A 159 16.29 5.30 -12.76
C LEU A 159 16.15 4.88 -14.23
N TYR A 160 17.29 4.57 -14.87
CA TYR A 160 17.34 4.20 -16.29
C TYR A 160 17.50 2.69 -16.51
N ARG A 161 17.76 1.92 -15.46
CA ARG A 161 18.00 0.47 -15.53
C ARG A 161 17.17 -0.24 -14.50
N LYS A 162 16.55 -1.35 -14.92
CA LYS A 162 15.76 -2.22 -14.05
C LYS A 162 16.58 -2.77 -12.87
N GLY A 163 17.83 -3.18 -13.10
CA GLY A 163 18.69 -3.69 -12.02
C GLY A 163 19.00 -2.64 -10.95
N ASP A 164 19.22 -1.37 -11.34
CA ASP A 164 19.43 -0.28 -10.37
C ASP A 164 18.15 -0.03 -9.56
N PHE A 165 16.98 -0.15 -10.19
CA PHE A 165 15.69 -0.07 -9.53
C PHE A 165 15.46 -1.23 -8.56
N GLU A 166 15.65 -2.49 -8.97
CA GLU A 166 15.42 -3.66 -8.14
C GLU A 166 16.28 -3.62 -6.87
N ASN A 167 17.58 -3.35 -7.02
CA ASN A 167 18.49 -3.21 -5.88
C ASN A 167 18.02 -2.11 -4.91
N LEU A 168 17.68 -0.93 -5.42
CA LEU A 168 17.23 0.18 -4.58
C LEU A 168 15.96 -0.17 -3.80
N ILE A 169 14.96 -0.77 -4.47
CA ILE A 169 13.69 -1.16 -3.87
C ILE A 169 13.88 -2.25 -2.81
N ASP A 170 14.79 -3.20 -3.03
CA ASP A 170 15.15 -4.23 -2.05
C ASP A 170 15.85 -3.64 -0.83
N ASP A 171 16.78 -2.70 -1.03
CA ASP A 171 17.46 -1.98 0.06
C ASP A 171 16.45 -1.17 0.90
N ILE A 172 15.55 -0.41 0.28
CA ILE A 172 14.47 0.31 0.98
C ILE A 172 13.55 -0.64 1.72
N THR A 173 13.14 -1.74 1.08
CA THR A 173 12.24 -2.73 1.71
C THR A 173 12.90 -3.30 2.98
N THR A 174 14.20 -3.56 2.93
CA THR A 174 15.01 -4.03 4.06
C THR A 174 15.09 -2.97 5.16
N HIS A 175 15.41 -1.72 4.83
CA HIS A 175 15.43 -0.63 5.80
C HIS A 175 14.06 -0.39 6.46
N MET A 176 12.97 -0.48 5.70
CA MET A 176 11.61 -0.38 6.25
C MET A 176 11.31 -1.53 7.22
N GLY A 177 11.73 -2.75 6.90
CA GLY A 177 11.64 -3.89 7.82
C GLY A 177 12.45 -3.64 9.11
N ASN A 178 13.67 -3.11 8.98
CA ASN A 178 14.51 -2.78 10.11
C ASN A 178 13.84 -1.72 11.02
N LEU A 179 13.30 -0.64 10.46
CA LEU A 179 12.57 0.41 11.21
C LEU A 179 11.36 -0.14 11.97
N GLU A 180 10.61 -1.05 11.37
CA GLU A 180 9.46 -1.69 12.00
C GLU A 180 9.84 -2.68 13.12
N SER A 181 11.07 -3.21 13.08
CA SER A 181 11.58 -4.22 14.04
C SER A 181 12.33 -3.65 15.25
N VAL A 182 12.58 -2.34 15.29
CA VAL A 182 13.37 -1.73 16.39
C VAL A 182 12.64 -1.82 17.74
N PHE A 183 11.31 -1.83 17.72
CA PHE A 183 10.50 -1.78 18.94
C PHE A 183 10.37 -3.15 19.61
N PRO A 184 10.09 -3.21 20.94
CA PRO A 184 9.77 -4.44 21.63
C PRO A 184 8.57 -5.17 20.99
N ALA A 185 8.48 -6.49 21.18
CA ALA A 185 7.45 -7.32 20.51
C ALA A 185 6.00 -6.85 20.77
N MET A 186 5.71 -6.40 21.99
CA MET A 186 4.39 -5.87 22.34
C MET A 186 4.06 -4.60 21.56
N GLU A 187 4.99 -3.67 21.45
CA GLU A 187 4.83 -2.43 20.69
C GLU A 187 4.83 -2.67 19.18
N THR A 188 5.58 -3.66 18.72
CA THR A 188 5.59 -4.11 17.32
C THR A 188 4.20 -4.60 16.90
N ALA A 189 3.51 -5.38 17.72
CA ALA A 189 2.16 -5.85 17.40
C ALA A 189 1.16 -4.68 17.26
N VAL A 190 1.25 -3.70 18.15
CA VAL A 190 0.41 -2.49 18.09
C VAL A 190 0.76 -1.64 16.87
N LEU A 191 2.05 -1.46 16.56
CA LEU A 191 2.51 -0.77 15.36
C LEU A 191 1.97 -1.43 14.09
N GLN A 192 2.12 -2.76 13.97
CA GLN A 192 1.63 -3.50 12.81
C GLN A 192 0.12 -3.38 12.64
N GLN A 193 -0.65 -3.44 13.72
CA GLN A 193 -2.09 -3.19 13.67
C GLN A 193 -2.41 -1.78 13.15
N ALA A 194 -1.70 -0.75 13.64
CA ALA A 194 -1.86 0.63 13.18
C ALA A 194 -1.51 0.80 11.70
N LEU A 195 -0.44 0.15 11.23
CA LEU A 195 -0.05 0.14 9.81
C LEU A 195 -1.15 -0.49 8.93
N VAL A 196 -1.70 -1.64 9.33
CA VAL A 196 -2.79 -2.29 8.58
C VAL A 196 -4.05 -1.43 8.57
N GLN A 197 -4.44 -0.82 9.69
CA GLN A 197 -5.61 0.06 9.74
C GLN A 197 -5.44 1.31 8.88
N THR A 198 -4.26 1.93 8.93
CA THR A 198 -3.96 3.08 8.07
C THR A 198 -3.98 2.67 6.60
N SER A 199 -3.40 1.52 6.26
CA SER A 199 -3.46 0.96 4.90
C SER A 199 -4.90 0.78 4.41
N ARG A 200 -5.81 0.28 5.26
CA ARG A 200 -7.23 0.17 4.88
C ARG A 200 -7.86 1.51 4.53
N GLN A 201 -7.53 2.57 5.26
CA GLN A 201 -8.02 3.92 4.98
C GLN A 201 -7.44 4.47 3.67
N GLU A 202 -6.14 4.25 3.43
CA GLU A 202 -5.45 4.62 2.19
C GLU A 202 -6.08 3.96 0.96
N LEU A 203 -6.53 2.72 1.10
CA LEU A 203 -7.15 1.92 0.04
C LEU A 203 -8.64 2.19 -0.15
N SER A 204 -9.27 3.02 0.70
CA SER A 204 -10.70 3.35 0.59
C SER A 204 -11.14 3.91 -0.78
N PRO A 205 -10.31 4.67 -1.54
CA PRO A 205 -10.69 5.14 -2.88
C PRO A 205 -10.65 4.03 -3.95
N ILE A 206 -10.08 2.86 -3.66
CA ILE A 206 -9.96 1.75 -4.62
C ILE A 206 -11.15 0.80 -4.41
N GLU A 207 -12.21 1.04 -5.18
CA GLU A 207 -13.45 0.27 -5.09
C GLU A 207 -13.38 -1.07 -5.83
N ASP A 208 -12.74 -1.10 -7.00
CA ASP A 208 -12.67 -2.28 -7.86
C ASP A 208 -11.82 -3.41 -7.23
N ARG A 209 -12.37 -4.63 -7.18
CA ARG A 209 -11.71 -5.80 -6.59
C ARG A 209 -10.50 -6.28 -7.40
N GLU A 210 -10.55 -6.18 -8.72
CA GLU A 210 -9.45 -6.57 -9.60
C GLU A 210 -8.30 -5.55 -9.52
N ASP A 211 -8.60 -4.27 -9.34
CA ASP A 211 -7.61 -3.24 -9.05
C ASP A 211 -6.89 -3.53 -7.71
N LEU A 212 -7.63 -3.92 -6.66
CA LEU A 212 -7.06 -4.34 -5.37
C LEU A 212 -6.19 -5.59 -5.49
N LYS A 213 -6.65 -6.63 -6.20
CA LYS A 213 -5.85 -7.85 -6.45
C LYS A 213 -4.58 -7.54 -7.22
N LEU A 214 -4.66 -6.69 -8.24
CA LEU A 214 -3.49 -6.27 -9.02
C LEU A 214 -2.49 -5.52 -8.14
N LEU A 215 -2.97 -4.58 -7.33
CA LEU A 215 -2.13 -3.85 -6.38
C LEU A 215 -1.41 -4.82 -5.42
N SER A 216 -2.12 -5.78 -4.82
CA SER A 216 -1.49 -6.77 -3.94
C SER A 216 -0.46 -7.63 -4.67
N SER A 217 -0.73 -8.04 -5.91
CA SER A 217 0.22 -8.78 -6.74
C SER A 217 1.48 -7.98 -7.07
N MET A 218 1.35 -6.68 -7.34
CA MET A 218 2.48 -5.81 -7.67
C MET A 218 3.29 -5.40 -6.44
N ALA A 219 2.61 -5.16 -5.31
CA ALA A 219 3.24 -4.87 -4.02
C ALA A 219 4.08 -6.04 -3.51
N GLY A 220 3.61 -7.28 -3.69
CA GLY A 220 4.33 -8.48 -3.28
C GLY A 220 4.74 -8.43 -1.81
N THR A 221 6.03 -8.60 -1.53
CA THR A 221 6.59 -8.54 -0.17
C THR A 221 7.05 -7.14 0.24
N SER A 222 6.95 -6.14 -0.64
CA SER A 222 7.45 -4.78 -0.39
C SER A 222 6.62 -4.02 0.65
N ASP A 223 5.37 -4.43 0.90
CA ASP A 223 4.50 -3.83 1.93
C ASP A 223 3.49 -4.87 2.46
N ILE A 224 3.90 -5.59 3.51
CA ILE A 224 3.10 -6.67 4.12
C ILE A 224 1.79 -6.12 4.71
N ALA A 225 1.84 -4.94 5.35
CA ALA A 225 0.66 -4.33 5.96
C ALA A 225 -0.40 -3.93 4.91
N LEU A 226 0.04 -3.42 3.76
CA LEU A 226 -0.86 -3.13 2.63
C LEU A 226 -1.45 -4.40 2.05
N VAL A 227 -0.65 -5.44 1.82
CA VAL A 227 -1.16 -6.73 1.31
C VAL A 227 -2.16 -7.35 2.28
N GLN A 228 -1.89 -7.28 3.59
CA GLN A 228 -2.83 -7.72 4.61
C GLN A 228 -4.12 -6.91 4.56
N ALA A 229 -4.04 -5.57 4.47
CA ALA A 229 -5.21 -4.70 4.35
C ALA A 229 -6.04 -4.98 3.08
N VAL A 230 -5.40 -5.24 1.93
CA VAL A 230 -6.09 -5.66 0.71
C VAL A 230 -6.85 -6.97 0.94
N ASN A 231 -6.19 -7.99 1.47
CA ASN A 231 -6.82 -9.30 1.73
C ASN A 231 -8.03 -9.17 2.66
N ASP A 232 -7.86 -8.38 3.70
CA ASP A 232 -8.88 -8.02 4.66
C ASP A 232 -10.09 -7.30 4.02
N ILE A 233 -9.84 -6.33 3.14
CA ILE A 233 -10.87 -5.63 2.37
C ILE A 233 -11.57 -6.60 1.41
N LEU A 234 -10.82 -7.47 0.75
CA LEU A 234 -11.39 -8.44 -0.19
C LEU A 234 -12.28 -9.47 0.52
N LYS A 235 -11.93 -9.85 1.76
CA LYS A 235 -12.79 -10.65 2.64
C LYS A 235 -14.05 -9.87 3.05
N SER A 236 -13.91 -8.61 3.46
CA SER A 236 -15.05 -7.80 3.92
C SER A 236 -15.98 -7.30 2.82
N LYS A 237 -15.49 -7.16 1.57
CA LYS A 237 -16.30 -6.74 0.40
C LYS A 237 -17.27 -7.83 -0.08
N GLY A 238 -17.40 -8.93 0.65
CA GLY A 238 -18.40 -9.96 0.44
C GLY A 238 -18.29 -10.68 -0.90
N ASP A 239 -19.42 -11.28 -1.27
CA ASP A 239 -19.64 -12.12 -2.42
C ASP A 239 -19.64 -11.39 -3.76
N THR A 240 -19.04 -12.00 -4.77
CA THR A 240 -19.07 -11.50 -6.16
C THR A 240 -19.89 -12.43 -7.04
N TRP A 241 -20.93 -11.88 -7.67
CA TRP A 241 -21.83 -12.60 -8.59
C TRP A 241 -21.68 -11.99 -9.99
N ARG A 242 -21.24 -12.78 -10.98
CA ARG A 242 -21.04 -12.31 -12.36
C ARG A 242 -21.57 -13.33 -13.36
N ASN A 243 -22.22 -12.83 -14.42
CA ASN A 243 -22.74 -13.66 -15.52
C ASN A 243 -23.65 -14.80 -15.00
N ILE A 244 -24.67 -14.44 -14.23
CA ILE A 244 -25.64 -15.40 -13.67
C ILE A 244 -26.93 -15.31 -14.48
N ASP A 245 -27.24 -16.39 -15.19
CA ASP A 245 -28.47 -16.53 -15.98
C ASP A 245 -29.45 -17.46 -15.28
N VAL A 246 -30.63 -16.95 -14.91
CA VAL A 246 -31.69 -17.74 -14.27
C VAL A 246 -32.91 -17.75 -15.18
N ASN A 247 -33.15 -18.89 -15.82
CA ASN A 247 -34.28 -19.11 -16.72
C ASN A 247 -35.15 -20.28 -16.22
N THR A 248 -36.02 -19.99 -15.25
CA THR A 248 -36.83 -21.01 -14.58
C THR A 248 -38.32 -20.64 -14.57
N THR A 249 -39.19 -21.65 -14.49
CA THR A 249 -40.64 -21.48 -14.35
C THR A 249 -41.15 -22.18 -13.10
N ASN A 250 -42.02 -21.51 -12.33
CA ASN A 250 -42.57 -22.05 -11.08
C ASN A 250 -41.48 -22.55 -10.09
N SER A 251 -40.35 -21.82 -9.99
CA SER A 251 -39.20 -22.19 -9.17
C SER A 251 -38.88 -21.10 -8.14
N PHE A 252 -38.31 -21.49 -7.01
CA PHE A 252 -37.76 -20.57 -6.01
C PHE A 252 -36.23 -20.57 -6.10
N ASN A 253 -35.66 -19.42 -6.43
CA ASN A 253 -34.21 -19.26 -6.58
C ASN A 253 -33.69 -18.34 -5.48
N HIS A 254 -32.78 -18.85 -4.64
CA HIS A 254 -32.09 -18.07 -3.62
C HIS A 254 -30.62 -17.92 -3.98
N LEU A 255 -30.22 -16.68 -4.28
CA LEU A 255 -28.82 -16.29 -4.54
C LEU A 255 -28.32 -15.48 -3.34
N GLY A 256 -27.34 -16.02 -2.64
CA GLY A 256 -26.82 -15.43 -1.40
C GLY A 256 -26.69 -16.47 -0.30
N HIS A 257 -26.16 -16.07 0.85
CA HIS A 257 -25.96 -16.97 1.97
C HIS A 257 -27.21 -17.24 2.76
N ASN A 258 -27.38 -18.50 3.17
CA ASN A 258 -28.38 -18.87 4.15
C ASN A 258 -27.71 -18.87 5.53
N PHE A 259 -28.32 -18.16 6.50
CA PHE A 259 -27.78 -17.99 7.85
C PHE A 259 -28.73 -18.59 8.87
N GLY A 260 -28.18 -19.43 9.76
CA GLY A 260 -28.82 -19.78 11.01
C GLY A 260 -28.96 -18.58 11.95
N SER A 261 -29.85 -18.69 12.94
CA SER A 261 -30.08 -17.62 13.91
C SER A 261 -28.80 -17.30 14.69
N GLY A 262 -28.33 -16.05 14.61
CA GLY A 262 -27.12 -15.58 15.31
C GLY A 262 -25.81 -15.88 14.57
N GLU A 263 -25.87 -16.54 13.43
CA GLU A 263 -24.68 -16.84 12.63
C GLU A 263 -24.22 -15.63 11.81
N THR A 264 -22.90 -15.52 11.66
CA THR A 264 -22.27 -14.54 10.78
C THR A 264 -21.23 -15.22 9.91
N TRP A 265 -21.02 -14.69 8.71
CA TRP A 265 -20.03 -15.20 7.78
C TRP A 265 -19.23 -14.02 7.22
N SER A 266 -17.91 -14.14 7.27
CA SER A 266 -16.95 -13.12 6.82
C SER A 266 -16.08 -13.61 5.66
N GLY A 267 -16.43 -14.78 5.09
CA GLY A 267 -15.79 -15.26 3.88
C GLY A 267 -16.16 -14.40 2.67
N ALA A 268 -15.49 -14.66 1.56
CA ALA A 268 -15.84 -14.10 0.27
C ALA A 268 -15.85 -15.20 -0.76
N SER A 269 -16.89 -15.24 -1.59
CA SER A 269 -17.04 -16.24 -2.65
C SER A 269 -17.21 -15.55 -3.99
N THR A 270 -16.82 -16.24 -5.06
CA THR A 270 -17.02 -15.76 -6.43
C THR A 270 -17.77 -16.82 -7.22
N TRP A 271 -18.95 -16.45 -7.72
CA TRP A 271 -19.73 -17.26 -8.65
C TRP A 271 -19.69 -16.60 -10.02
N GLU A 272 -19.23 -17.36 -11.00
CA GLU A 272 -19.12 -16.89 -12.37
C GLU A 272 -19.72 -17.90 -13.34
N ARG A 273 -20.41 -17.40 -14.38
CA ARG A 273 -20.92 -18.21 -15.50
C ARG A 273 -21.87 -19.33 -15.05
N ILE A 274 -22.78 -19.02 -14.13
CA ILE A 274 -23.78 -19.98 -13.67
C ILE A 274 -25.05 -19.84 -14.50
N ASN A 275 -25.55 -20.97 -15.01
CA ASN A 275 -26.85 -21.06 -15.65
C ASN A 275 -27.77 -21.96 -14.82
N ILE A 276 -28.91 -21.42 -14.41
CA ILE A 276 -29.97 -22.15 -13.69
C ILE A 276 -31.18 -22.21 -14.61
N SER A 277 -31.59 -23.42 -15.00
CA SER A 277 -32.77 -23.63 -15.84
C SER A 277 -33.61 -24.83 -15.40
N GLY A 278 -34.90 -24.81 -15.71
CA GLY A 278 -35.86 -25.87 -15.37
C GLY A 278 -37.17 -25.36 -14.75
N SER A 279 -38.05 -26.29 -14.39
CA SER A 279 -39.38 -25.98 -13.83
C SER A 279 -39.65 -26.69 -12.51
N GLY A 280 -40.26 -26.00 -11.54
CA GLY A 280 -40.82 -26.61 -10.32
C GLY A 280 -39.83 -26.91 -9.19
N GLY A 281 -38.68 -26.23 -9.12
CA GLY A 281 -37.58 -26.54 -8.19
C GLY A 281 -37.24 -25.45 -7.18
N LYS A 282 -36.47 -25.80 -6.15
CA LYS A 282 -35.78 -24.86 -5.27
C LYS A 282 -34.29 -24.87 -5.59
N ASN A 283 -33.76 -23.76 -6.07
CA ASN A 283 -32.33 -23.60 -6.34
C ASN A 283 -31.73 -22.69 -5.28
N HIS A 284 -30.63 -23.12 -4.68
CA HIS A 284 -29.83 -22.29 -3.78
C HIS A 284 -28.42 -22.23 -4.32
N LEU A 285 -27.93 -21.01 -4.51
CA LEU A 285 -26.52 -20.76 -4.76
C LEU A 285 -26.03 -19.87 -3.62
N GLY A 286 -25.03 -20.36 -2.90
CA GLY A 286 -24.55 -19.76 -1.66
C GLY A 286 -24.08 -20.82 -0.67
N HIS A 287 -23.33 -20.39 0.34
CA HIS A 287 -23.08 -21.18 1.55
C HIS A 287 -24.31 -21.20 2.46
N ASN A 288 -24.51 -22.35 3.12
CA ASN A 288 -25.45 -22.51 4.21
C ASN A 288 -24.65 -22.56 5.53
N ILE A 289 -24.75 -21.52 6.34
CA ILE A 289 -24.01 -21.37 7.60
C ILE A 289 -24.97 -21.69 8.76
N ASN A 290 -24.81 -22.87 9.33
CA ASN A 290 -25.53 -23.34 10.52
C ASN A 290 -24.53 -23.97 11.50
N ILE A 291 -24.86 -23.93 12.80
CA ILE A 291 -24.17 -24.72 13.83
C ILE A 291 -24.38 -26.21 13.52
N SER A 292 -23.38 -26.87 12.95
CA SER A 292 -23.37 -28.32 12.90
C SER A 292 -22.99 -28.86 14.28
N GLY A 293 -23.97 -29.38 15.02
CA GLY A 293 -23.74 -30.30 16.13
C GLY A 293 -24.39 -29.94 17.46
N LEU A 294 -25.68 -30.22 17.60
CA LEU A 294 -26.24 -30.83 18.80
C LEU A 294 -27.19 -31.93 18.31
N ASP A 295 -26.60 -33.09 18.01
CA ASP A 295 -27.32 -34.36 18.17
C ASP A 295 -27.46 -34.64 19.68
#